data_AF-A0A2S0U7E1-F1
#
_entry.id   AF-A0A2S0U7E1-F1
#
_cell.length_a   1.000
_cell.length_b   1.000
_cell.length_c   1.000
_cell.angle_alpha   90.00
_cell.angle_beta   90.00
_cell.angle_gamma   90.00
#
_symmetry.space_group_name_H-M   'P 1'
#
loop_
_entity.id
_entity.type
_entity.pdbx_description
1 polymer ?
#
loop_
_entity_poly.entity_id
_entity_poly.type
_entity_poly.pdbx_seq_one_letter_code
_entity_poly.pdbx_strand_id
1 'polypeptide(L)'
;MNKIMMLSGIPGSGKTHYAKQLAKEARAVIVSTDAIRGELFGSELKQKDTYAVYDHAFQQIAKAAQAGRNVVFDATNTERSRRLQFLKRFSAFPVECHVLDAPYELAAERISQRKRKIPERILLKYARGFEFPVQGEGFEAIHIAHNNQKLLLARQQLEELLSRQPGHDQLFAALAGVGYFRDMVGFDQENPYHSKSLSEHTFAVLDYINTFYEGEHLLELQLAALFHDAGKPLSKVWKASRGYYSYYGHEHVSAIIACHVLKELEYDNDFILHVVNLVSMHMEILHGKDAGASRIYHLLGPEMLSELYFFAEADSYAK
;
A
#
# COMPACT_ATOMS: atom_id res chain seq x y z
N MET A 1 15.97 3.27 -24.85
CA MET A 1 15.59 4.54 -24.20
C MET A 1 16.01 4.46 -22.75
N ASN A 2 16.55 5.53 -22.16
CA ASN A 2 16.83 5.55 -20.71
C ASN A 2 15.55 5.74 -19.92
N LYS A 3 15.51 5.23 -18.69
CA LYS A 3 14.32 5.26 -17.83
C LYS A 3 14.62 5.72 -16.40
N ILE A 4 13.58 6.16 -15.73
CA ILE A 4 13.61 6.53 -14.31
C ILE A 4 12.88 5.44 -13.52
N MET A 5 13.57 4.83 -12.57
CA MET A 5 13.00 3.85 -11.64
C MET A 5 12.76 4.54 -10.29
N MET A 6 11.52 4.89 -10.02
CA MET A 6 11.10 5.54 -8.78
C MET A 6 10.89 4.47 -7.69
N LEU A 7 11.60 4.59 -6.56
CA LEU A 7 11.30 3.75 -5.40
C LEU A 7 10.14 4.35 -4.61
N SER A 8 9.24 3.50 -4.13
CA SER A 8 8.11 3.91 -3.28
C SER A 8 8.00 2.99 -2.07
N GLY A 9 7.92 3.56 -0.87
CA GLY A 9 7.83 2.79 0.36
C GLY A 9 8.14 3.60 1.61
N ILE A 10 7.68 3.12 2.77
CA ILE A 10 7.90 3.77 4.06
C ILE A 10 9.37 3.69 4.52
N PRO A 11 9.87 4.59 5.39
CA PRO A 11 11.18 4.40 6.03
C PRO A 11 11.29 3.00 6.67
N GLY A 12 12.45 2.37 6.57
CA GLY A 12 12.62 0.99 7.06
C GLY A 12 12.25 -0.10 6.04
N SER A 13 11.54 0.22 4.96
CA SER A 13 11.04 -0.79 4.01
C SER A 13 12.11 -1.53 3.20
N GLY A 14 13.34 -1.01 3.15
CA GLY A 14 14.47 -1.64 2.43
C GLY A 14 14.95 -0.87 1.20
N LYS A 15 14.38 0.31 0.91
CA LYS A 15 14.62 1.07 -0.34
C LYS A 15 16.08 1.23 -0.68
N THR A 16 16.90 1.71 0.25
CA THR A 16 18.33 1.95 0.01
C THR A 16 19.11 0.68 -0.33
N HIS A 17 18.69 -0.48 0.20
CA HIS A 17 19.29 -1.76 -0.18
C HIS A 17 18.89 -2.14 -1.60
N TYR A 18 17.58 -2.12 -1.88
CA TYR A 18 17.03 -2.40 -3.20
C TYR A 18 17.57 -1.44 -4.29
N ALA A 19 17.72 -0.15 -3.97
CA ALA A 19 18.28 0.87 -4.85
C ALA A 19 19.67 0.50 -5.37
N LYS A 20 20.53 -0.04 -4.49
CA LYS A 20 21.89 -0.45 -4.84
C LYS A 20 21.89 -1.65 -5.78
N GLN A 21 21.03 -2.63 -5.52
CA GLN A 21 20.85 -3.79 -6.38
C GLN A 21 20.34 -3.36 -7.76
N LEU A 22 19.21 -2.64 -7.78
CA LEU A 22 18.57 -2.18 -9.00
C LEU A 22 19.50 -1.28 -9.83
N ALA A 23 20.26 -0.40 -9.19
CA ALA A 23 21.22 0.45 -9.90
C ALA A 23 22.35 -0.34 -10.55
N LYS A 24 22.80 -1.43 -9.93
CA LYS A 24 23.80 -2.32 -10.52
C LYS A 24 23.23 -3.07 -11.73
N GLU A 25 22.03 -3.63 -11.58
CA GLU A 25 21.34 -4.39 -12.63
C GLU A 25 21.01 -3.51 -13.85
N ALA A 26 20.42 -2.34 -13.61
CA ALA A 26 20.00 -1.41 -14.66
C ALA A 26 21.11 -0.43 -15.11
N ARG A 27 22.34 -0.57 -14.58
CA ARG A 27 23.47 0.36 -14.81
C ARG A 27 23.09 1.84 -14.59
N ALA A 28 22.35 2.10 -13.53
CA ALA A 28 21.73 3.38 -13.24
C ALA A 28 22.53 4.22 -12.24
N VAL A 29 22.29 5.53 -12.26
CA VAL A 29 22.75 6.44 -11.21
C VAL A 29 21.68 6.50 -10.11
N ILE A 30 22.08 6.44 -8.84
CA ILE A 30 21.16 6.62 -7.72
C ILE A 30 21.10 8.10 -7.37
N VAL A 31 19.89 8.65 -7.33
CA VAL A 31 19.61 9.96 -6.74
C VAL A 31 18.81 9.73 -5.45
N SER A 32 19.41 9.99 -4.30
CA SER A 32 18.82 9.72 -2.98
C SER A 32 18.54 11.02 -2.22
N THR A 33 17.30 11.23 -1.79
CA THR A 33 16.93 12.42 -1.01
C THR A 33 17.57 12.44 0.38
N ASP A 34 17.89 11.28 0.94
CA ASP A 34 18.62 11.18 2.22
C ASP A 34 20.09 11.62 2.04
N ALA A 35 20.76 11.16 0.97
CA ALA A 35 22.13 11.58 0.65
C ALA A 35 22.23 13.09 0.38
N ILE A 36 21.31 13.63 -0.44
CA ILE A 36 21.24 15.07 -0.75
C ILE A 36 21.02 15.90 0.52
N ARG A 37 20.20 15.41 1.47
CA ARG A 37 20.01 16.11 2.75
C ARG A 37 21.30 16.13 3.57
N GLY A 38 22.09 15.06 3.53
CA GLY A 38 23.44 15.01 4.10
C GLY A 38 24.36 16.06 3.49
N GLU A 39 24.39 16.17 2.16
CA GLU A 39 25.22 17.14 1.43
C GLU A 39 24.82 18.60 1.72
N LEU A 40 23.53 18.93 1.67
CA LEU A 40 23.05 20.31 1.82
C LEU A 40 23.14 20.83 3.26
N PHE A 41 22.96 19.96 4.27
CA PHE A 41 22.81 20.41 5.66
C PHE A 41 23.84 19.83 6.64
N GLY A 42 24.81 19.06 6.12
CA GLY A 42 25.82 18.33 6.89
C GLY A 42 25.26 17.20 7.74
N SER A 43 23.97 16.86 7.58
CA SER A 43 23.31 15.77 8.30
C SER A 43 22.00 15.37 7.64
N GLU A 44 21.84 14.07 7.39
CA GLU A 44 20.58 13.46 6.93
C GLU A 44 19.43 13.59 7.96
N LEU A 45 19.73 14.03 9.18
CA LEU A 45 18.79 14.16 10.30
C LEU A 45 18.07 15.51 10.32
N LYS A 46 18.59 16.53 9.62
CA LYS A 46 18.00 17.87 9.62
C LYS A 46 16.83 17.94 8.62
N GLN A 47 15.61 18.00 9.13
CA GLN A 47 14.39 18.15 8.31
C GLN A 47 14.13 19.59 7.81
N LYS A 48 15.17 20.41 7.64
CA LYS A 48 14.97 21.76 7.09
C LYS A 48 14.91 21.69 5.56
N ASP A 49 14.00 22.48 5.00
CA ASP A 49 13.84 22.71 3.56
C ASP A 49 13.73 21.44 2.69
N THR A 50 12.64 20.69 2.89
CA THR A 50 12.32 19.54 2.04
C THR A 50 12.17 19.93 0.57
N TYR A 51 11.71 21.15 0.27
CA TYR A 51 11.57 21.63 -1.10
C TYR A 51 12.93 21.74 -1.80
N ALA A 52 13.95 22.32 -1.16
CA ALA A 52 15.30 22.38 -1.72
C ALA A 52 15.90 20.99 -1.97
N VAL A 53 15.67 20.01 -1.08
CA VAL A 53 16.14 18.63 -1.29
C VAL A 53 15.53 18.01 -2.55
N TYR A 54 14.22 18.16 -2.74
CA TYR A 54 13.53 17.60 -3.92
C TYR A 54 13.89 18.37 -5.20
N ASP A 55 14.06 19.69 -5.14
CA ASP A 55 14.51 20.47 -6.29
C ASP A 55 15.90 20.02 -6.75
N HIS A 56 16.84 19.86 -5.81
CA HIS A 56 18.17 19.35 -6.12
C HIS A 56 18.13 17.91 -6.66
N ALA A 57 17.29 17.04 -6.09
CA ALA A 57 17.09 15.69 -6.62
C ALA A 57 16.58 15.74 -8.06
N PHE A 58 15.60 16.58 -8.37
CA PHE A 58 15.05 16.69 -9.72
C PHE A 58 16.06 17.26 -10.71
N GLN A 59 16.93 18.17 -10.29
CA GLN A 59 18.04 18.65 -11.12
C GLN A 59 19.04 17.51 -11.43
N GLN A 60 19.41 16.70 -10.43
CA GLN A 60 20.30 15.55 -10.63
C GLN A 60 19.67 14.49 -11.56
N ILE A 61 18.37 14.18 -11.37
CA ILE A 61 17.63 13.25 -12.22
C ILE A 61 17.59 13.76 -13.66
N ALA A 62 17.22 15.03 -13.87
CA ALA A 62 17.13 15.62 -15.21
C ALA A 62 18.48 15.57 -15.94
N LYS A 63 19.57 15.95 -15.25
CA LYS A 63 20.92 15.91 -15.81
C LYS A 63 21.34 14.50 -16.21
N ALA A 64 21.09 13.51 -15.34
CA ALA A 64 21.44 12.11 -15.63
C ALA A 64 20.59 11.53 -16.78
N ALA A 65 19.29 11.80 -16.78
CA ALA A 65 18.38 11.33 -17.82
C ALA A 65 18.69 11.95 -19.19
N GLN A 66 18.98 13.26 -19.24
CA GLN A 66 19.40 13.94 -20.48
C GLN A 66 20.75 13.43 -21.02
N ALA A 67 21.62 12.95 -20.14
CA ALA A 67 22.86 12.27 -20.52
C ALA A 67 22.65 10.80 -20.95
N GLY A 68 21.40 10.35 -21.11
CA GLY A 68 21.07 8.99 -21.55
C GLY A 68 21.30 7.92 -20.47
N ARG A 69 21.40 8.30 -19.18
CA ARG A 69 21.59 7.35 -18.07
C ARG A 69 20.24 6.94 -17.49
N ASN A 70 20.15 5.67 -17.08
CA ASN A 70 19.07 5.22 -16.20
C ASN A 70 19.25 5.85 -14.82
N VAL A 71 18.15 6.13 -14.14
CA VAL A 71 18.15 6.76 -12.81
C VAL A 71 17.31 5.96 -11.84
N VAL A 72 17.85 5.62 -10.67
CA VAL A 72 17.07 5.14 -9.54
C VAL A 72 16.81 6.32 -8.61
N PHE A 73 15.54 6.66 -8.41
CA PHE A 73 15.14 7.73 -7.50
C PHE A 73 14.77 7.15 -6.12
N ASP A 74 15.70 7.24 -5.17
CA ASP A 74 15.55 6.75 -3.79
C ASP A 74 14.96 7.85 -2.88
N ALA A 75 13.64 7.81 -2.75
CA ALA A 75 12.86 8.60 -1.80
C ALA A 75 11.67 7.77 -1.30
N THR A 76 10.88 8.28 -0.35
CA THR A 76 9.71 7.54 0.14
C THR A 76 8.58 7.49 -0.88
N ASN A 77 8.36 8.57 -1.64
CA ASN A 77 7.35 8.69 -2.71
C ASN A 77 5.96 8.12 -2.36
N THR A 78 5.52 8.29 -1.11
CA THR A 78 4.28 7.71 -0.57
C THR A 78 3.01 8.46 -0.97
N GLU A 79 3.12 9.73 -1.33
CA GLU A 79 1.98 10.62 -1.64
C GLU A 79 1.74 10.67 -3.16
N ARG A 80 0.53 10.32 -3.60
CA ARG A 80 0.12 10.28 -5.02
C ARG A 80 0.25 11.64 -5.70
N SER A 81 -0.17 12.70 -5.01
CA SER A 81 -0.09 14.07 -5.53
C SER A 81 1.33 14.45 -5.97
N ARG A 82 2.36 14.01 -5.23
CA ARG A 82 3.78 14.26 -5.53
C ARG A 82 4.27 13.38 -6.66
N ARG A 83 3.81 12.13 -6.73
CA ARG A 83 4.13 11.22 -7.85
C ARG A 83 3.57 11.76 -9.16
N LEU A 84 2.32 12.23 -9.19
CA LEU A 84 1.73 12.88 -10.37
C LEU A 84 2.50 14.13 -10.81
N GLN A 85 2.94 14.97 -9.87
CA GLN A 85 3.78 16.13 -10.20
C GLN A 85 5.13 15.70 -10.81
N PHE A 86 5.73 14.63 -10.27
CA PHE A 86 6.96 14.05 -10.81
C PHE A 86 6.75 13.51 -12.23
N LEU A 87 5.73 12.69 -12.44
CA LEU A 87 5.41 12.09 -13.74
C LEU A 87 5.14 13.16 -14.79
N LYS A 88 4.40 14.22 -14.44
CA LYS A 88 4.19 15.38 -15.31
C LYS A 88 5.51 16.08 -15.65
N ARG A 89 6.42 16.24 -14.70
CA ARG A 89 7.72 16.90 -14.91
C ARG A 89 8.65 16.09 -15.82
N PHE A 90 8.62 14.77 -15.70
CA PHE A 90 9.52 13.85 -16.41
C PHE A 90 8.81 13.07 -17.53
N SER A 91 7.73 13.60 -18.09
CA SER A 91 6.90 12.93 -19.11
C SER A 91 7.64 12.58 -20.41
N ALA A 92 8.84 13.12 -20.61
CA ALA A 92 9.72 12.80 -21.73
C ALA A 92 10.49 11.48 -21.56
N PHE A 93 10.44 10.86 -20.36
CA PHE A 93 11.14 9.63 -20.04
C PHE A 93 10.16 8.58 -19.51
N PRO A 94 10.30 7.30 -19.87
CA PRO A 94 9.59 6.23 -19.21
C PRO A 94 9.91 6.22 -17.71
N VAL A 95 8.87 6.13 -16.87
CA VAL A 95 9.01 6.05 -15.42
C VAL A 95 8.38 4.75 -14.92
N GLU A 96 9.19 3.91 -14.28
CA GLU A 96 8.76 2.68 -13.60
C GLU A 96 8.68 2.95 -12.09
N CYS A 97 7.66 2.41 -11.42
CA CYS A 97 7.56 2.48 -9.96
C CYS A 97 7.94 1.13 -9.34
N HIS A 98 8.85 1.13 -8.37
CA HIS A 98 9.23 -0.04 -7.59
C HIS A 98 8.71 0.13 -6.16
N VAL A 99 7.64 -0.59 -5.84
CA VAL A 99 6.95 -0.56 -4.55
C VAL A 99 7.64 -1.53 -3.60
N LEU A 100 8.09 -1.03 -2.46
CA LEU A 100 8.56 -1.86 -1.36
C LEU A 100 7.41 -2.07 -0.38
N ASP A 101 6.95 -3.30 -0.34
CA ASP A 101 5.75 -3.79 0.34
C ASP A 101 5.96 -4.15 1.81
N ALA A 102 7.12 -3.87 2.39
CA ALA A 102 7.41 -4.20 3.78
C ALA A 102 6.36 -3.57 4.73
N PRO A 103 5.61 -4.39 5.49
CA PRO A 103 4.62 -3.91 6.45
C PRO A 103 5.24 -3.07 7.57
N TYR A 104 4.39 -2.39 8.33
CA TYR A 104 4.81 -1.46 9.38
C TYR A 104 5.72 -2.14 10.42
N GLU A 105 5.35 -3.32 10.89
CA GLU A 105 6.02 -4.07 11.95
C GLU A 105 7.45 -4.41 11.53
N LEU A 106 7.60 -4.92 10.30
CA LEU A 106 8.90 -5.23 9.70
C LEU A 106 9.74 -3.97 9.49
N ALA A 107 9.14 -2.88 9.02
CA ALA A 107 9.84 -1.61 8.85
C ALA A 107 10.29 -1.03 10.19
N ALA A 108 9.46 -1.12 11.23
CA ALA A 108 9.72 -0.67 12.59
C ALA A 108 10.86 -1.49 13.23
N GLU A 109 10.85 -2.81 13.09
CA GLU A 109 11.93 -3.69 13.54
C GLU A 109 13.26 -3.31 12.86
N ARG A 110 13.25 -3.14 11.53
CA ARG A 110 14.45 -2.72 10.80
C ARG A 110 14.95 -1.34 11.21
N ILE A 111 14.08 -0.43 11.64
CA ILE A 111 14.47 0.88 12.18
C ILE A 111 15.02 0.75 13.60
N SER A 112 14.43 -0.12 14.42
CA SER A 112 14.87 -0.36 15.81
C SER A 112 16.30 -0.91 15.87
N GLN A 113 16.78 -1.55 14.81
CA GLN A 113 18.17 -2.04 14.69
C GLN A 113 19.14 -0.99 14.13
N ARG A 114 18.67 0.14 13.57
CA ARG A 114 19.53 1.19 13.00
C ARG A 114 20.05 2.17 14.05
N LYS A 115 21.20 2.80 13.78
CA LYS A 115 21.70 3.94 14.57
C LYS A 115 20.73 5.13 14.54
N ARG A 116 20.20 5.47 13.36
CA ARG A 116 19.16 6.49 13.19
C ARG A 116 17.81 5.92 13.59
N LYS A 117 17.23 6.43 14.68
CA LYS A 117 15.86 6.13 15.08
C LYS A 117 14.88 7.08 14.41
N ILE A 118 13.71 6.57 14.05
CA ILE A 118 12.56 7.37 13.62
C ILE A 118 11.50 7.19 14.71
N PRO A 119 10.97 8.29 15.29
CA PRO A 119 9.88 8.18 16.25
C PRO A 119 8.68 7.43 15.67
N GLU A 120 8.08 6.56 16.48
CA GLU A 120 6.95 5.71 16.10
C GLU A 120 5.83 6.50 15.40
N ARG A 121 5.41 7.62 16.00
CA ARG A 121 4.39 8.53 15.43
C ARG A 121 4.69 8.99 14.00
N ILE A 122 5.96 9.12 13.64
CA ILE A 122 6.38 9.55 12.29
C ILE A 122 6.30 8.37 11.33
N LEU A 123 6.78 7.19 11.73
CA LEU A 123 6.67 5.99 10.90
C LEU A 123 5.20 5.62 10.66
N LEU A 124 4.36 5.71 11.69
CA LEU A 124 2.93 5.47 11.58
C LEU A 124 2.25 6.47 10.62
N LYS A 125 2.69 7.73 10.61
CA LYS A 125 2.23 8.72 9.62
C LYS A 125 2.61 8.31 8.19
N TYR A 126 3.81 7.75 7.98
CA TYR A 126 4.19 7.23 6.67
C TYR A 126 3.35 6.02 6.26
N ALA A 127 3.10 5.07 7.17
CA ALA A 127 2.29 3.88 6.88
C ALA A 127 0.84 4.26 6.52
N ARG A 128 0.19 5.07 7.35
CA ARG A 128 -1.17 5.58 7.13
C ARG A 128 -1.30 6.59 5.99
N GLY A 129 -0.19 7.06 5.43
CA GLY A 129 -0.17 8.03 4.33
C GLY A 129 0.43 7.44 3.05
N PHE A 130 0.62 6.12 3.00
CA PHE A 130 1.16 5.46 1.82
C PHE A 130 0.05 5.11 0.84
N GLU A 131 -0.28 6.08 -0.02
CA GLU A 131 -1.15 5.84 -1.16
C GLU A 131 -0.44 4.89 -2.14
N PHE A 132 -0.97 3.66 -2.26
CA PHE A 132 -0.38 2.65 -3.14
C PHE A 132 -0.31 3.17 -4.59
N PRO A 133 0.85 3.04 -5.28
CA PRO A 133 0.98 3.48 -6.67
C PRO A 133 0.08 2.67 -7.61
N VAL A 134 -0.62 3.36 -8.51
CA VAL A 134 -1.51 2.73 -9.49
C VAL A 134 -1.11 3.09 -10.92
N GLN A 135 -1.38 2.19 -11.87
CA GLN A 135 -0.89 2.34 -13.25
C GLN A 135 -1.38 3.63 -13.91
N GLY A 136 -2.65 4.00 -13.69
CA GLY A 136 -3.23 5.23 -14.22
C GLY A 136 -2.67 6.55 -13.64
N GLU A 137 -1.71 6.50 -12.71
CA GLU A 137 -0.89 7.69 -12.41
C GLU A 137 -0.01 8.10 -13.61
N GLY A 138 0.28 7.17 -14.53
CA GLY A 138 1.15 7.37 -15.69
C GLY A 138 2.50 6.65 -15.61
N PHE A 139 2.60 5.60 -14.79
CA PHE A 139 3.79 4.75 -14.76
C PHE A 139 3.80 3.79 -15.96
N GLU A 140 4.99 3.57 -16.53
CA GLU A 140 5.22 2.57 -17.58
C GLU A 140 4.99 1.15 -17.04
N ALA A 141 5.45 0.90 -15.81
CA ALA A 141 5.26 -0.34 -15.10
C ALA A 141 5.29 -0.13 -13.58
N ILE A 142 4.62 -1.01 -12.86
CA ILE A 142 4.69 -1.11 -11.40
C ILE A 142 5.30 -2.46 -11.05
N HIS A 143 6.40 -2.42 -10.29
CA HIS A 143 7.11 -3.59 -9.80
C HIS A 143 6.95 -3.69 -8.29
N ILE A 144 6.58 -4.87 -7.80
CA ILE A 144 6.57 -5.14 -6.36
C ILE A 144 7.94 -5.71 -5.97
N ALA A 145 8.73 -4.88 -5.29
CA ALA A 145 10.06 -5.20 -4.79
C ALA A 145 9.96 -5.89 -3.42
N HIS A 146 9.66 -7.18 -3.46
CA HIS A 146 9.47 -8.01 -2.27
C HIS A 146 10.79 -8.57 -1.75
N ASN A 147 11.02 -8.46 -0.44
CA ASN A 147 12.12 -9.15 0.23
C ASN A 147 11.55 -10.38 0.93
N ASN A 148 11.77 -11.53 0.30
CA ASN A 148 11.16 -12.81 0.63
C ASN A 148 11.16 -13.09 2.15
N GLN A 149 9.96 -13.26 2.69
CA GLN A 149 9.74 -13.81 4.03
C GLN A 149 8.88 -15.07 3.88
N LYS A 150 9.16 -16.06 4.72
CA LYS A 150 8.53 -17.38 4.58
C LYS A 150 7.22 -17.36 5.36
N LEU A 151 6.09 -17.31 4.65
CA LEU A 151 4.78 -17.53 5.29
C LEU A 151 4.59 -18.98 5.72
N LEU A 152 3.67 -19.13 6.67
CA LEU A 152 3.19 -20.42 7.18
C LEU A 152 1.93 -20.93 6.45
N LEU A 153 1.28 -20.10 5.63
CA LEU A 153 0.07 -20.44 4.87
C LEU A 153 0.43 -20.68 3.40
N ALA A 154 -0.03 -21.79 2.81
CA ALA A 154 0.13 -22.04 1.38
C ALA A 154 -1.07 -21.50 0.60
N ARG A 155 -0.83 -20.92 -0.58
CA ARG A 155 -1.86 -20.37 -1.49
C ARG A 155 -3.02 -21.32 -1.72
N GLN A 156 -2.71 -22.58 -2.09
CA GLN A 156 -3.73 -23.60 -2.35
C GLN A 156 -4.64 -23.85 -1.13
N GLN A 157 -4.08 -23.82 0.09
CA GLN A 157 -4.88 -24.01 1.30
C GLN A 157 -5.86 -22.85 1.53
N LEU A 158 -5.47 -21.62 1.21
CA LEU A 158 -6.34 -20.45 1.30
C LEU A 158 -7.48 -20.51 0.27
N GLU A 159 -7.17 -20.82 -0.98
CA GLU A 159 -8.17 -20.95 -2.04
C GLU A 159 -9.15 -22.10 -1.76
N GLU A 160 -8.65 -23.26 -1.30
CA GLU A 160 -9.48 -24.38 -0.87
C GLU A 160 -10.37 -24.02 0.34
N LEU A 161 -9.84 -23.24 1.28
CA LEU A 161 -10.62 -22.74 2.41
C LEU A 161 -11.76 -21.84 1.92
N LEU A 162 -11.47 -20.85 1.08
CA LEU A 162 -12.47 -19.91 0.56
C LEU A 162 -13.55 -20.59 -0.29
N SER A 163 -13.17 -21.53 -1.16
CA SER A 163 -14.11 -22.29 -2.00
C SER A 163 -15.10 -23.15 -1.21
N ARG A 164 -14.75 -23.56 0.03
CA ARG A 164 -15.65 -24.30 0.93
C ARG A 164 -16.65 -23.40 1.67
N GLN A 165 -16.51 -22.08 1.55
CA GLN A 165 -17.35 -21.10 2.24
C GLN A 165 -17.53 -21.40 3.75
N PRO A 166 -16.43 -21.48 4.52
CA PRO A 166 -16.47 -21.78 5.94
C PRO A 166 -17.25 -20.71 6.71
N GLY A 167 -17.81 -21.08 7.86
CA GLY A 167 -18.33 -20.09 8.81
C GLY A 167 -17.21 -19.25 9.43
N HIS A 168 -17.58 -18.12 10.03
CA HIS A 168 -16.66 -17.15 10.66
C HIS A 168 -15.54 -17.80 11.51
N ASP A 169 -15.91 -18.62 12.49
CA ASP A 169 -14.95 -19.19 13.44
C ASP A 169 -13.96 -20.14 12.76
N GLN A 170 -14.43 -20.91 11.78
CA GLN A 170 -13.58 -21.83 11.01
C GLN A 170 -12.60 -21.06 10.12
N LEU A 171 -13.07 -20.00 9.46
CA LEU A 171 -12.24 -19.13 8.63
C LEU A 171 -11.12 -18.49 9.46
N PHE A 172 -11.47 -17.79 10.53
CA PHE A 172 -10.48 -17.04 11.33
C PHE A 172 -9.56 -17.95 12.16
N ALA A 173 -10.02 -19.14 12.56
CA ALA A 173 -9.14 -20.14 13.15
C ALA A 173 -8.06 -20.62 12.17
N ALA A 174 -8.43 -20.86 10.90
CA ALA A 174 -7.48 -21.27 9.87
C ALA A 174 -6.51 -20.12 9.49
N LEU A 175 -6.97 -18.87 9.53
CA LEU A 175 -6.18 -17.69 9.20
C LEU A 175 -5.29 -17.18 10.35
N ALA A 176 -5.51 -17.64 11.59
CA ALA A 176 -4.81 -17.13 12.79
C ALA A 176 -3.27 -17.26 12.74
N GLY A 177 -2.73 -18.11 11.86
CA GLY A 177 -1.29 -18.21 11.59
C GLY A 177 -0.67 -16.92 11.07
N VAL A 178 -1.45 -16.09 10.36
CA VAL A 178 -1.06 -14.76 9.90
C VAL A 178 -1.48 -13.73 10.96
N GLY A 179 -0.51 -12.98 11.51
CA GLY A 179 -0.73 -12.07 12.64
C GLY A 179 -1.88 -11.08 12.44
N TYR A 180 -2.00 -10.50 11.26
CA TYR A 180 -3.04 -9.51 10.95
C TYR A 180 -4.46 -10.05 11.14
N PHE A 181 -4.75 -11.28 10.70
CA PHE A 181 -6.08 -11.87 10.86
C PHE A 181 -6.36 -12.24 12.31
N ARG A 182 -5.33 -12.64 13.06
CA ARG A 182 -5.45 -12.90 14.50
C ARG A 182 -5.83 -11.64 15.27
N ASP A 183 -5.25 -10.50 14.91
CA ASP A 183 -5.50 -9.21 15.57
C ASP A 183 -6.90 -8.66 15.26
N MET A 184 -7.60 -9.18 14.24
CA MET A 184 -8.97 -8.79 13.90
C MET A 184 -10.02 -9.51 14.77
N VAL A 185 -9.71 -10.71 15.28
CA VAL A 185 -10.66 -11.51 16.05
C VAL A 185 -11.01 -10.83 17.36
N GLY A 186 -12.29 -10.49 17.53
CA GLY A 186 -12.78 -9.81 18.74
C GLY A 186 -12.30 -8.37 18.91
N PHE A 187 -11.68 -7.77 17.88
CA PHE A 187 -11.28 -6.37 17.92
C PHE A 187 -12.52 -5.47 17.96
N ASP A 188 -12.74 -4.83 19.11
CA ASP A 188 -13.77 -3.81 19.28
C ASP A 188 -13.34 -2.51 18.58
N GLN A 189 -14.14 -2.12 17.59
CA GLN A 189 -13.91 -0.92 16.80
C GLN A 189 -14.21 0.37 17.60
N GLU A 190 -14.87 0.27 18.76
CA GLU A 190 -15.15 1.39 19.68
C GLU A 190 -15.61 2.66 18.93
N ASN A 191 -16.50 2.47 17.96
CA ASN A 191 -16.99 3.48 17.04
C ASN A 191 -18.50 3.30 16.86
N PRO A 192 -19.32 4.35 17.06
CA PRO A 192 -20.78 4.26 17.06
C PRO A 192 -21.41 3.76 15.76
N TYR A 193 -20.64 3.73 14.66
CA TYR A 193 -21.13 3.25 13.36
C TYR A 193 -20.92 1.74 13.12
N HIS A 194 -20.40 1.01 14.11
CA HIS A 194 -20.13 -0.42 13.99
C HIS A 194 -20.74 -1.20 15.16
N SER A 195 -21.54 -2.21 14.82
CA SER A 195 -22.15 -3.14 15.79
C SER A 195 -21.35 -4.43 15.99
N LYS A 196 -20.42 -4.71 15.07
CA LYS A 196 -19.65 -5.95 14.96
C LYS A 196 -18.19 -5.74 15.34
N SER A 197 -17.55 -6.78 15.86
CA SER A 197 -16.10 -6.84 15.89
C SER A 197 -15.53 -6.80 14.46
N LEU A 198 -14.24 -6.50 14.34
CA LEU A 198 -13.60 -6.38 13.04
C LEU A 198 -13.68 -7.66 12.20
N SER A 199 -13.41 -8.83 12.79
CA SER A 199 -13.49 -10.12 12.08
C SER A 199 -14.92 -10.47 11.65
N GLU A 200 -15.92 -10.17 12.48
CA GLU A 200 -17.34 -10.40 12.15
C GLU A 200 -17.79 -9.51 11.01
N HIS A 201 -17.38 -8.24 11.01
CA HIS A 201 -17.64 -7.31 9.91
C HIS A 201 -16.98 -7.80 8.61
N THR A 202 -15.68 -8.12 8.65
CA THR A 202 -14.95 -8.67 7.49
C THR A 202 -15.62 -9.94 6.95
N PHE A 203 -16.06 -10.84 7.82
CA PHE A 203 -16.78 -12.05 7.40
C PHE A 203 -18.12 -11.73 6.74
N ALA A 204 -18.89 -10.78 7.26
CA ALA A 204 -20.16 -10.38 6.66
C ALA A 204 -19.97 -9.77 5.25
N VAL A 205 -18.88 -9.03 4.99
CA VAL A 205 -18.52 -8.56 3.64
C VAL A 205 -18.19 -9.75 2.73
N LEU A 206 -17.39 -10.69 3.20
CA LEU A 206 -17.05 -11.91 2.46
C LEU A 206 -18.28 -12.75 2.11
N ASP A 207 -19.20 -12.92 3.06
CA ASP A 207 -20.44 -13.69 2.89
C ASP A 207 -21.38 -13.03 1.86
N TYR A 208 -21.48 -11.69 1.90
CA TYR A 208 -22.20 -10.93 0.87
C TYR A 208 -21.61 -11.16 -0.52
N ILE A 209 -20.27 -11.07 -0.67
CA ILE A 209 -19.59 -11.32 -1.95
C ILE A 209 -19.86 -12.74 -2.44
N ASN A 210 -19.72 -13.75 -1.57
CA ASN A 210 -20.00 -15.15 -1.92
C ASN A 210 -21.43 -15.39 -2.40
N THR A 211 -22.38 -14.60 -1.90
CA THR A 211 -23.80 -14.76 -2.20
C THR A 211 -24.22 -14.03 -3.47
N PHE A 212 -23.68 -12.83 -3.71
CA PHE A 212 -24.22 -11.90 -4.71
C PHE A 212 -23.27 -11.58 -5.87
N TYR A 213 -21.97 -11.91 -5.77
CA TYR A 213 -21.03 -11.59 -6.84
C TYR A 213 -21.04 -12.67 -7.93
N GLU A 214 -21.37 -12.27 -9.15
CA GLU A 214 -21.43 -13.14 -10.33
C GLU A 214 -20.33 -12.85 -11.37
N GLY A 215 -19.37 -11.96 -11.04
CA GLY A 215 -18.28 -11.58 -11.93
C GLY A 215 -17.09 -12.54 -11.92
N GLU A 216 -16.14 -12.32 -12.85
CA GLU A 216 -14.97 -13.19 -13.04
C GLU A 216 -13.94 -13.08 -11.90
N HIS A 217 -13.85 -11.92 -11.24
CA HIS A 217 -12.87 -11.61 -10.19
C HIS A 217 -13.32 -12.01 -8.76
N LEU A 218 -14.01 -13.15 -8.62
CA LEU A 218 -14.58 -13.55 -7.32
C LEU A 218 -13.50 -13.71 -6.25
N LEU A 219 -12.39 -14.36 -6.59
CA LEU A 219 -11.30 -14.60 -5.62
C LEU A 219 -10.63 -13.29 -5.21
N GLU A 220 -10.45 -12.35 -6.14
CA GLU A 220 -9.89 -11.03 -5.87
C GLU A 220 -10.77 -10.25 -4.90
N LEU A 221 -12.10 -10.27 -5.09
CA LEU A 221 -13.04 -9.64 -4.16
C LEU A 221 -13.07 -10.33 -2.79
N GLN A 222 -13.01 -11.66 -2.74
CA GLN A 222 -12.91 -12.40 -1.48
C GLN A 222 -11.65 -12.01 -0.69
N LEU A 223 -10.50 -11.94 -1.37
CA LEU A 223 -9.24 -11.52 -0.75
C LEU A 223 -9.28 -10.04 -0.36
N ALA A 224 -9.87 -9.18 -1.19
CA ALA A 224 -10.09 -7.78 -0.84
C ALA A 224 -10.95 -7.66 0.44
N ALA A 225 -12.00 -8.46 0.59
CA ALA A 225 -12.81 -8.49 1.81
C ALA A 225 -12.00 -8.85 3.04
N LEU A 226 -11.19 -9.92 2.96
CA LEU A 226 -10.32 -10.32 4.07
C LEU A 226 -9.36 -9.21 4.50
N PHE A 227 -8.82 -8.43 3.57
CA PHE A 227 -7.77 -7.46 3.86
C PHE A 227 -8.22 -6.00 4.00
N HIS A 228 -9.37 -5.58 3.47
CA HIS A 228 -9.70 -4.16 3.29
C HIS A 228 -9.51 -3.32 4.57
N ASP A 229 -9.80 -3.95 5.70
CA ASP A 229 -9.83 -3.34 7.02
C ASP A 229 -8.74 -3.85 7.98
N ALA A 230 -7.82 -4.70 7.50
CA ALA A 230 -6.74 -5.29 8.29
C ALA A 230 -5.79 -4.24 8.90
N GLY A 231 -5.75 -3.02 8.35
CA GLY A 231 -4.99 -1.88 8.88
C GLY A 231 -5.65 -1.13 10.04
N LYS A 232 -6.89 -1.45 10.43
CA LYS A 232 -7.61 -0.76 11.51
C LYS A 232 -6.92 -0.87 12.88
N PRO A 233 -6.42 -2.03 13.34
CA PRO A 233 -5.71 -2.13 14.61
C PRO A 233 -4.53 -1.15 14.73
N LEU A 234 -3.73 -1.02 13.67
CA LEU A 234 -2.60 -0.09 13.63
C LEU A 234 -3.03 1.39 13.54
N SER A 235 -4.23 1.65 12.98
CA SER A 235 -4.69 3.00 12.66
C SER A 235 -5.64 3.60 13.70
N LYS A 236 -5.93 2.89 14.80
CA LYS A 236 -6.86 3.33 15.85
C LYS A 236 -6.34 4.56 16.59
N VAL A 237 -7.07 5.68 16.51
CA VAL A 237 -6.71 6.95 17.17
C VAL A 237 -7.93 7.56 17.84
N TRP A 238 -7.84 7.82 19.14
CA TRP A 238 -8.88 8.54 19.88
C TRP A 238 -9.07 9.98 19.36
N LYS A 239 -10.30 10.36 19.08
CA LYS A 239 -10.65 11.74 18.67
C LYS A 239 -11.49 12.39 19.75
N ALA A 240 -10.82 13.10 20.67
CA ALA A 240 -11.47 13.82 21.76
C ALA A 240 -12.58 14.78 21.30
N SER A 241 -12.44 15.40 20.12
CA SER A 241 -13.45 16.30 19.55
C SER A 241 -14.72 15.59 19.07
N ARG A 242 -14.68 14.27 18.87
CA ARG A 242 -15.79 13.46 18.37
C ARG A 242 -16.33 12.46 19.40
N GLY A 243 -15.54 12.13 20.41
CA GLY A 243 -15.92 11.19 21.47
C GLY A 243 -15.84 9.71 21.07
N TYR A 244 -15.15 9.37 19.99
CA TYR A 244 -14.97 7.99 19.51
C TYR A 244 -13.63 7.83 18.78
N TYR A 245 -13.25 6.58 18.47
CA TYR A 245 -12.01 6.27 17.75
C TYR A 245 -12.14 6.45 16.23
N SER A 246 -11.09 6.96 15.60
CA SER A 246 -10.98 7.07 14.14
C SER A 246 -9.88 6.17 13.60
N TYR A 247 -10.02 5.78 12.34
CA TYR A 247 -9.13 4.84 11.64
C TYR A 247 -8.49 5.45 10.39
N TYR A 248 -8.21 6.75 10.38
CA TYR A 248 -7.74 7.43 9.16
C TYR A 248 -6.48 6.79 8.55
N GLY A 249 -6.54 6.42 7.26
CA GLY A 249 -5.43 5.84 6.53
C GLY A 249 -5.27 4.32 6.73
N HIS A 250 -6.26 3.64 7.31
CA HIS A 250 -6.24 2.19 7.46
C HIS A 250 -6.22 1.50 6.09
N GLU A 251 -6.92 2.04 5.09
CA GLU A 251 -6.96 1.54 3.72
C GLU A 251 -5.56 1.45 3.08
N HIS A 252 -4.68 2.40 3.42
CA HIS A 252 -3.28 2.42 2.96
C HIS A 252 -2.43 1.38 3.68
N VAL A 253 -2.65 1.18 4.98
CA VAL A 253 -1.98 0.13 5.76
C VAL A 253 -2.44 -1.25 5.27
N SER A 254 -3.75 -1.44 5.13
CA SER A 254 -4.39 -2.65 4.59
C SER A 254 -3.84 -3.02 3.21
N ALA A 255 -3.67 -2.03 2.32
CA ALA A 255 -3.14 -2.25 0.98
C ALA A 255 -1.70 -2.81 1.00
N ILE A 256 -0.85 -2.32 1.90
CA ILE A 256 0.52 -2.83 2.06
C ILE A 256 0.51 -4.23 2.68
N ILE A 257 -0.35 -4.48 3.68
CA ILE A 257 -0.53 -5.81 4.26
C ILE A 257 -0.97 -6.81 3.18
N ALA A 258 -1.99 -6.47 2.40
CA ALA A 258 -2.49 -7.30 1.30
C ALA A 258 -1.39 -7.58 0.26
N CYS A 259 -0.70 -6.53 -0.19
CA CYS A 259 0.41 -6.66 -1.13
C CYS A 259 1.48 -7.62 -0.60
N HIS A 260 1.86 -7.48 0.67
CA HIS A 260 2.88 -8.30 1.29
C HIS A 260 2.49 -9.77 1.37
N VAL A 261 1.33 -10.04 1.98
CA VAL A 261 0.86 -11.42 2.20
C VAL A 261 0.62 -12.11 0.86
N LEU A 262 0.04 -11.43 -0.13
CA LEU A 262 -0.21 -12.04 -1.44
C LEU A 262 1.09 -12.30 -2.22
N LYS A 263 2.14 -11.47 -2.05
CA LYS A 263 3.47 -11.77 -2.60
C LYS A 263 4.08 -13.02 -1.97
N GLU A 264 3.96 -13.16 -0.65
CA GLU A 264 4.45 -14.34 0.07
C GLU A 264 3.63 -15.62 -0.27
N LEU A 265 2.36 -15.47 -0.65
CA LEU A 265 1.52 -16.53 -1.22
C LEU A 265 1.78 -16.79 -2.72
N GLU A 266 2.78 -16.13 -3.31
CA GLU A 266 3.21 -16.36 -4.70
C GLU A 266 2.11 -16.10 -5.75
N TYR A 267 1.17 -15.19 -5.48
CA TYR A 267 0.30 -14.66 -6.53
C TYR A 267 1.12 -13.84 -7.54
N ASP A 268 0.67 -13.82 -8.79
CA ASP A 268 1.27 -12.97 -9.82
C ASP A 268 0.95 -11.49 -9.56
N ASN A 269 1.72 -10.60 -10.19
CA ASN A 269 1.63 -9.19 -9.87
C ASN A 269 0.30 -8.56 -10.32
N ASP A 270 -0.31 -9.02 -11.43
CA ASP A 270 -1.54 -8.42 -11.95
C ASP A 270 -2.70 -8.73 -11.00
N PHE A 271 -2.80 -9.99 -10.55
CA PHE A 271 -3.73 -10.41 -9.50
C PHE A 271 -3.56 -9.60 -8.22
N ILE A 272 -2.31 -9.43 -7.75
CA ILE A 272 -2.03 -8.67 -6.52
C ILE A 272 -2.43 -7.21 -6.67
N LEU A 273 -2.08 -6.58 -7.79
CA LEU A 273 -2.42 -5.19 -8.05
C LEU A 273 -3.94 -5.00 -8.10
N HIS A 274 -4.68 -5.95 -8.65
CA HIS A 274 -6.15 -5.93 -8.64
C HIS A 274 -6.71 -5.89 -7.22
N VAL A 275 -6.31 -6.85 -6.36
CA VAL A 275 -6.75 -6.90 -4.96
C VAL A 275 -6.33 -5.65 -4.18
N VAL A 276 -5.08 -5.21 -4.36
CA VAL A 276 -4.54 -4.03 -3.66
C VAL A 276 -5.25 -2.75 -4.12
N ASN A 277 -5.69 -2.65 -5.37
CA ASN A 277 -6.47 -1.52 -5.86
C ASN A 277 -7.86 -1.48 -5.21
N LEU A 278 -8.55 -2.63 -5.11
CA LEU A 278 -9.81 -2.74 -4.38
C LEU A 278 -9.63 -2.27 -2.92
N VAL A 279 -8.63 -2.81 -2.23
CA VAL A 279 -8.34 -2.48 -0.82
C VAL A 279 -7.93 -1.01 -0.64
N SER A 280 -7.06 -0.47 -1.50
CA SER A 280 -6.54 0.89 -1.33
C SER A 280 -7.56 1.98 -1.65
N MET A 281 -8.60 1.66 -2.45
CA MET A 281 -9.63 2.60 -2.90
C MET A 281 -10.99 2.39 -2.24
N HIS A 282 -11.18 1.39 -1.37
CA HIS A 282 -12.49 1.10 -0.78
C HIS A 282 -13.08 2.30 -0.02
N MET A 283 -12.25 3.07 0.70
CA MET A 283 -12.71 4.29 1.38
C MET A 283 -12.98 5.45 0.39
N GLU A 284 -12.27 5.49 -0.73
CA GLU A 284 -12.41 6.51 -1.76
C GLU A 284 -13.78 6.42 -2.43
N ILE A 285 -14.25 5.21 -2.76
CA ILE A 285 -15.57 5.00 -3.33
C ILE A 285 -16.69 5.27 -2.31
N LEU A 286 -16.50 4.87 -1.04
CA LEU A 286 -17.49 5.06 0.03
C LEU A 286 -17.70 6.53 0.45
N HIS A 287 -16.65 7.35 0.39
CA HIS A 287 -16.68 8.71 0.95
C HIS A 287 -16.36 9.82 -0.05
N GLY A 288 -15.75 9.51 -1.19
CA GLY A 288 -15.34 10.48 -2.19
C GLY A 288 -16.49 11.01 -3.06
N LYS A 289 -17.67 10.38 -3.03
CA LYS A 289 -18.83 10.71 -3.89
C LYS A 289 -18.42 10.76 -5.36
N ASP A 290 -19.03 11.63 -6.17
CA ASP A 290 -18.72 11.82 -7.59
C ASP A 290 -17.23 12.09 -7.86
N ALA A 291 -16.56 12.84 -6.97
CA ALA A 291 -15.15 13.14 -7.11
C ALA A 291 -14.27 11.90 -6.89
N GLY A 292 -14.65 11.00 -5.97
CA GLY A 292 -13.98 9.72 -5.74
C GLY A 292 -14.19 8.76 -6.90
N ALA A 293 -15.43 8.61 -7.35
CA ALA A 293 -15.76 7.78 -8.51
C ALA A 293 -15.01 8.25 -9.77
N SER A 294 -14.96 9.56 -10.02
CA SER A 294 -14.19 10.14 -11.14
C SER A 294 -12.68 9.86 -11.02
N ARG A 295 -12.10 9.98 -9.82
CA ARG A 295 -10.69 9.63 -9.58
C ARG A 295 -10.43 8.16 -9.90
N ILE A 296 -11.25 7.25 -9.37
CA ILE A 296 -11.12 5.81 -9.60
C ILE A 296 -11.22 5.51 -11.10
N TYR A 297 -12.21 6.06 -11.79
CA TYR A 297 -12.38 5.89 -13.24
C TYR A 297 -11.10 6.28 -14.01
N HIS A 298 -10.52 7.44 -13.70
CA HIS A 298 -9.33 7.93 -14.40
C HIS A 298 -8.06 7.15 -14.06
N LEU A 299 -7.95 6.62 -12.84
CA LEU A 299 -6.76 5.91 -12.37
C LEU A 299 -6.78 4.41 -12.68
N LEU A 300 -7.96 3.80 -12.69
CA LEU A 300 -8.13 2.35 -12.68
C LEU A 300 -9.15 1.83 -13.71
N GLY A 301 -9.87 2.72 -14.39
CA GLY A 301 -10.82 2.35 -15.44
C GLY A 301 -12.23 1.99 -14.94
N PRO A 302 -13.16 1.74 -15.89
CA PRO A 302 -14.57 1.49 -15.60
C PRO A 302 -14.84 0.14 -14.91
N GLU A 303 -14.06 -0.90 -15.21
CA GLU A 303 -14.24 -2.24 -14.65
C GLU A 303 -13.97 -2.23 -13.13
N MET A 304 -12.79 -1.73 -12.74
CA MET A 304 -12.44 -1.55 -11.33
C MET A 304 -13.41 -0.60 -10.59
N LEU A 305 -13.91 0.45 -11.25
CA LEU A 305 -14.94 1.30 -10.65
C LEU A 305 -16.23 0.52 -10.34
N SER A 306 -16.65 -0.36 -11.25
CA SER A 306 -17.87 -1.16 -11.10
C SER A 306 -17.73 -2.16 -9.94
N GLU A 307 -16.57 -2.81 -9.82
CA GLU A 307 -16.27 -3.70 -8.70
C GLU A 307 -16.18 -2.95 -7.38
N LEU A 308 -15.60 -1.75 -7.36
CA LEU A 308 -15.57 -0.92 -6.16
C LEU A 308 -16.96 -0.46 -5.72
N TYR A 309 -17.90 -0.24 -6.66
CA TYR A 309 -19.30 0.00 -6.31
C TYR A 309 -19.93 -1.23 -5.64
N PHE A 310 -19.73 -2.41 -6.21
CA PHE A 310 -20.23 -3.66 -5.61
C PHE A 310 -19.59 -3.91 -4.23
N PHE A 311 -18.28 -3.69 -4.11
CA PHE A 311 -17.58 -3.84 -2.83
C PHE A 311 -18.06 -2.83 -1.78
N ALA A 312 -18.34 -1.59 -2.18
CA ALA A 312 -18.90 -0.56 -1.30
C ALA A 312 -20.32 -0.91 -0.82
N GLU A 313 -21.12 -1.57 -1.67
CA GLU A 313 -22.42 -2.10 -1.28
C GLU A 313 -22.27 -3.22 -0.23
N ALA A 314 -21.37 -4.18 -0.48
CA ALA A 314 -21.07 -5.27 0.45
C ALA A 314 -20.60 -4.75 1.82
N ASP A 315 -19.65 -3.80 1.85
CA ASP A 315 -19.17 -3.15 3.07
C ASP A 315 -20.30 -2.42 3.81
N SER A 316 -21.15 -1.68 3.09
CA SER A 316 -22.26 -0.96 3.69
C SER A 316 -23.34 -1.88 4.27
N TYR A 317 -23.60 -3.02 3.63
CA TYR A 317 -24.52 -4.06 4.12
C TYR A 317 -24.02 -4.71 5.42
N ALA A 318 -22.70 -4.83 5.59
CA ALA A 318 -22.07 -5.55 6.68
C ALA A 318 -21.91 -4.78 8.01
N LYS A 319 -22.41 -3.54 8.13
CA LYS A 319 -22.20 -2.67 9.31
C LYS A 319 -23.11 -3.02 10.51
#